data_AF-A0A1V5MRX0-F1
#
_entry.id   AF-A0A1V5MRX0-F1
#
_cell.length_a   1.000
_cell.length_b   1.000
_cell.length_c   1.000
_cell.angle_alpha   90.00
_cell.angle_beta   90.00
_cell.angle_gamma   90.00
#
_symmetry.space_group_name_H-M   'P 1'
#
loop_
_entity.id
_entity.type
_entity.pdbx_description
1 polymer ?
#
loop_
_entity_poly.entity_id
_entity_poly.type
_entity_poly.pdbx_seq_one_letter_code
_entity_poly.pdbx_strand_id
1 'polypeptide(L)'
;MNGLKFDNKTKARVLTLIAYGDTSAKAEIPCILKLLNEIGKDSFIKLLELKKAIAEASLYGKAFKESVNHIEKVKAIANDIFSRNLCYSIKQLAINGKTLIDEGFPEGEQIGKILNDCLNQIISGNLDNTKNDILLYVRIKYK
;
A
#
# COMPACT_ATOMS: atom_id res chain seq x y z
N MET A 1 -6.91 -28.43 -20.46
CA MET A 1 -7.73 -27.26 -20.13
C MET A 1 -6.80 -26.09 -19.84
N ASN A 2 -6.52 -25.31 -20.88
CA ASN A 2 -5.45 -24.32 -20.88
C ASN A 2 -6.09 -22.92 -20.97
N GLY A 3 -5.60 -21.96 -20.16
CA GLY A 3 -5.74 -20.54 -20.50
C GLY A 3 -6.71 -19.70 -19.69
N LEU A 4 -6.61 -19.68 -18.36
CA LEU A 4 -6.80 -18.41 -17.66
C LEU A 4 -5.45 -17.70 -17.68
N LYS A 5 -5.20 -16.92 -18.73
CA LYS A 5 -4.11 -15.94 -18.79
C LYS A 5 -4.39 -14.84 -17.78
N PHE A 6 -4.30 -15.15 -16.50
CA PHE A 6 -4.15 -14.14 -15.48
C PHE A 6 -2.77 -13.53 -15.69
N ASP A 7 -2.77 -12.30 -16.20
CA ASP A 7 -1.63 -11.38 -16.22
C ASP A 7 -0.84 -11.58 -14.91
N ASN A 8 0.49 -11.64 -14.94
CA ASN A 8 1.29 -11.94 -13.74
C ASN A 8 0.94 -11.01 -12.55
N LYS A 9 0.40 -9.81 -12.83
CA LYS A 9 -0.21 -8.89 -11.84
C LYS A 9 -1.38 -9.50 -11.05
N THR A 10 -2.19 -10.35 -11.66
CA THR A 10 -3.35 -10.98 -11.00
C THR A 10 -2.96 -12.22 -10.20
N LYS A 11 -1.94 -12.98 -10.61
CA LYS A 11 -1.37 -14.06 -9.77
C LYS A 11 -0.73 -13.51 -8.50
N ALA A 12 0.03 -12.42 -8.61
CA ALA A 12 0.54 -11.70 -7.43
C ALA A 12 -0.60 -11.21 -6.53
N ARG A 13 -1.65 -10.61 -7.11
CA ARG A 13 -2.87 -10.19 -6.37
C ARG A 13 -3.55 -11.35 -5.63
N VAL A 14 -3.66 -12.53 -6.25
CA VAL A 14 -4.28 -13.72 -5.62
C VAL A 14 -3.40 -14.32 -4.51
N LEU A 15 -2.06 -14.27 -4.65
CA LEU A 15 -1.15 -14.73 -3.60
C LEU A 15 -1.11 -13.77 -2.40
N THR A 16 -1.15 -12.45 -2.64
CA THR A 16 -1.35 -11.44 -1.58
C THR A 16 -2.70 -11.64 -0.88
N LEU A 17 -3.74 -12.04 -1.62
CA LEU A 17 -5.08 -12.39 -1.10
C LEU A 17 -5.05 -13.48 -0.02
N ILE A 18 -4.24 -14.52 -0.22
CA ILE A 18 -4.14 -15.68 0.68
C ILE A 18 -3.23 -15.33 1.88
N ALA A 19 -2.11 -14.64 1.63
CA ALA A 19 -1.17 -14.26 2.69
C ALA A 19 -1.81 -13.37 3.77
N TYR A 20 -2.67 -12.41 3.38
CA TYR A 20 -3.41 -11.54 4.31
C TYR A 20 -4.68 -12.17 4.88
N GLY A 21 -5.09 -13.35 4.41
CA GLY A 21 -6.18 -14.14 5.02
C GLY A 21 -5.74 -14.87 6.28
N ASP A 22 -4.46 -15.27 6.33
CA ASP A 22 -3.90 -16.13 7.35
C ASP A 22 -3.04 -15.37 8.38
N THR A 23 -2.33 -14.33 7.93
CA THR A 23 -1.56 -13.51 8.85
C THR A 23 -2.45 -12.49 9.54
N SER A 24 -2.33 -12.48 10.88
CA SER A 24 -2.73 -11.45 11.83
C SER A 24 -2.21 -10.07 11.40
N ALA A 25 -2.76 -9.53 10.30
CA ALA A 25 -2.41 -8.24 9.76
C ALA A 25 -2.86 -7.23 10.81
N LYS A 26 -1.92 -6.80 11.65
CA LYS A 26 -2.19 -5.71 12.57
C LYS A 26 -2.79 -4.58 11.75
N ALA A 27 -3.99 -4.15 12.14
CA ALA A 27 -4.73 -3.10 11.48
C ALA A 27 -3.99 -1.78 11.76
N GLU A 28 -2.85 -1.60 11.07
CA GLU A 28 -1.91 -0.51 11.23
C GLU A 28 -1.76 0.17 9.86
N ILE A 29 -1.73 1.50 9.89
CA ILE A 29 -1.56 2.36 8.71
C ILE A 29 -0.44 1.89 7.76
N PRO A 30 0.79 1.61 8.22
CA PRO A 30 1.89 1.18 7.33
C PRO A 30 1.58 -0.11 6.57
N CYS A 31 0.89 -1.06 7.19
CA CYS A 31 0.53 -2.34 6.57
C CYS A 31 -0.51 -2.12 5.45
N ILE A 32 -1.51 -1.27 5.70
CA ILE A 32 -2.55 -0.94 4.73
C ILE A 32 -1.99 -0.10 3.58
N LEU A 33 -1.08 0.85 3.85
CA LEU A 33 -0.39 1.63 2.82
C LEU A 33 0.46 0.73 1.91
N LYS A 34 1.18 -0.24 2.48
CA LYS A 34 1.95 -1.23 1.71
C LYS A 34 1.04 -2.07 0.82
N LEU A 35 -0.08 -2.55 1.35
CA LEU A 35 -1.06 -3.29 0.59
C LEU A 35 -1.65 -2.42 -0.54
N LEU A 36 -2.01 -1.16 -0.26
CA LEU A 36 -2.49 -0.22 -1.28
C LEU A 36 -1.46 0.04 -2.37
N ASN A 37 -0.17 0.13 -2.03
CA ASN A 37 0.92 0.26 -2.99
C ASN A 37 1.04 -0.97 -3.91
N GLU A 38 0.87 -2.19 -3.37
CA GLU A 38 1.00 -3.43 -4.14
C GLU A 38 -0.22 -3.74 -5.03
N ILE A 39 -1.44 -3.65 -4.49
CA ILE A 39 -2.66 -4.08 -5.20
C ILE A 39 -3.50 -2.93 -5.77
N GLY A 40 -3.28 -1.70 -5.30
CA GLY A 40 -4.06 -0.52 -5.67
C GLY A 40 -5.42 -0.41 -4.99
N LYS A 41 -5.99 0.79 -4.99
CA LYS A 41 -7.26 1.14 -4.31
C LYS A 41 -8.45 0.29 -4.76
N ASP A 42 -8.66 0.13 -6.07
CA ASP A 42 -9.80 -0.62 -6.62
C ASP A 42 -9.77 -2.10 -6.20
N SER A 43 -8.60 -2.74 -6.30
CA SER A 43 -8.42 -4.12 -5.85
C SER A 43 -8.62 -4.26 -4.35
N PHE A 44 -8.15 -3.30 -3.56
CA PHE A 44 -8.27 -3.32 -2.11
C PHE A 44 -9.74 -3.24 -1.67
N ILE A 45 -10.53 -2.38 -2.30
CA ILE A 45 -11.98 -2.28 -2.02
C ILE A 45 -12.68 -3.61 -2.35
N LYS A 46 -12.42 -4.18 -3.54
CA LYS A 46 -12.97 -5.49 -3.94
C LYS A 46 -12.56 -6.61 -2.98
N LEU A 47 -11.34 -6.56 -2.42
CA LEU A 47 -10.86 -7.52 -1.44
C LEU A 47 -11.63 -7.41 -0.11
N LEU A 48 -11.89 -6.20 0.36
CA LEU A 48 -12.71 -5.99 1.57
C LEU A 48 -14.14 -6.50 1.37
N GLU A 49 -14.75 -6.24 0.20
CA GLU A 49 -16.07 -6.74 -0.13
C GLU A 49 -16.12 -8.27 -0.19
N LEU A 50 -15.13 -8.90 -0.83
CA LEU A 50 -15.03 -10.36 -0.90
C LEU A 50 -14.83 -10.98 0.48
N LYS A 51 -13.94 -10.44 1.32
CA LYS A 51 -13.73 -10.91 2.69
C LYS A 51 -15.00 -10.75 3.53
N LYS A 52 -15.73 -9.65 3.35
CA LYS A 52 -17.02 -9.43 4.02
C LYS A 52 -18.04 -10.50 3.62
N ALA A 53 -18.19 -10.75 2.31
CA ALA A 53 -19.11 -11.78 1.80
C ALA A 53 -18.73 -13.19 2.28
N ILE A 54 -17.42 -13.52 2.32
CA ILE A 54 -16.94 -14.81 2.85
C ILE A 54 -17.23 -14.92 4.35
N ALA A 55 -16.97 -13.86 5.11
CA ALA A 55 -17.30 -13.82 6.52
C ALA A 55 -18.80 -14.06 6.70
N GLU A 56 -19.66 -13.28 6.03
CA GLU A 56 -21.13 -13.38 6.05
C GLU A 56 -21.65 -14.79 5.68
N ALA A 57 -20.99 -15.47 4.73
CA ALA A 57 -21.33 -16.83 4.32
C ALA A 57 -20.85 -17.92 5.30
N SER A 58 -19.86 -17.61 6.15
CA SER A 58 -19.36 -18.53 7.17
C SER A 58 -20.35 -18.59 8.33
N LEU A 59 -21.11 -19.68 8.42
CA LEU A 59 -22.13 -19.89 9.43
C LEU A 59 -21.55 -19.85 10.86
N TYR A 60 -21.87 -18.77 11.58
CA TYR A 60 -21.92 -18.59 13.05
C TYR A 60 -20.80 -19.18 13.92
N GLY A 61 -20.04 -18.29 14.56
CA GLY A 61 -19.12 -18.59 15.67
C GLY A 61 -18.40 -17.34 16.20
N LYS A 62 -17.60 -17.49 17.26
CA LYS A 62 -16.78 -16.38 17.82
C LYS A 62 -15.79 -15.83 16.77
N ALA A 63 -15.23 -16.74 15.96
CA ALA A 63 -14.34 -16.44 14.84
C ALA A 63 -14.99 -15.58 13.72
N PHE A 64 -16.30 -15.71 13.50
CA PHE A 64 -17.06 -14.86 12.57
C PHE A 64 -17.09 -13.40 13.05
N LYS A 65 -17.48 -13.17 14.32
CA LYS A 65 -17.56 -11.82 14.90
C LYS A 65 -16.19 -11.13 14.93
N GLU A 66 -15.14 -11.86 15.25
CA GLU A 66 -13.76 -11.34 15.24
C GLU A 66 -13.32 -10.96 13.83
N SER A 67 -13.66 -11.78 12.82
CA SER A 67 -13.36 -11.50 11.41
C SER A 67 -14.09 -10.27 10.88
N VAL A 68 -15.40 -10.14 11.16
CA VAL A 68 -16.20 -8.98 10.74
C VAL A 68 -15.69 -7.69 11.41
N ASN A 69 -15.43 -7.72 12.71
CA ASN A 69 -14.89 -6.57 13.44
C ASN A 69 -13.50 -6.16 12.93
N HIS A 70 -12.67 -7.13 12.54
CA HIS A 70 -11.37 -6.87 11.96
C HIS A 70 -11.48 -6.20 10.57
N ILE A 71 -12.38 -6.67 9.71
CA ILE A 71 -12.64 -6.08 8.40
C ILE A 71 -13.10 -4.62 8.54
N GLU A 72 -14.01 -4.34 9.47
CA GLU A 72 -14.48 -2.97 9.71
C GLU A 72 -13.36 -2.05 10.24
N LYS A 73 -12.47 -2.55 11.10
CA LYS A 73 -11.28 -1.79 11.55
C LYS A 73 -10.35 -1.45 10.39
N VAL A 74 -10.02 -2.43 9.53
CA VAL A 74 -9.18 -2.21 8.35
C VAL A 74 -9.83 -1.20 7.40
N LYS A 75 -11.15 -1.31 7.20
CA LYS A 75 -11.92 -0.36 6.39
C LYS A 75 -11.88 1.05 6.97
N ALA A 76 -12.03 1.21 8.29
CA ALA A 76 -11.95 2.51 8.96
C ALA A 76 -10.58 3.16 8.77
N ILE A 77 -9.48 2.40 8.94
CA ILE A 77 -8.12 2.92 8.74
C ILE A 77 -7.86 3.23 7.26
N ALA A 78 -8.33 2.40 6.34
CA ALA A 78 -8.24 2.68 4.92
C ALA A 78 -8.99 3.98 4.57
N ASN A 79 -10.17 4.19 5.15
CA ASN A 79 -10.93 5.42 4.96
C ASN A 79 -10.19 6.65 5.52
N ASP A 80 -9.54 6.51 6.69
CA ASP A 80 -8.68 7.56 7.25
C ASP A 80 -7.48 7.85 6.33
N ILE A 81 -6.82 6.82 5.80
CA ILE A 81 -5.74 6.94 4.79
C ILE A 81 -6.22 7.72 3.56
N PHE A 82 -7.40 7.40 3.03
CA PHE A 82 -7.96 8.10 1.87
C PHE A 82 -8.37 9.53 2.20
N SER A 83 -8.95 9.76 3.38
CA SER A 83 -9.35 11.10 3.82
C SER A 83 -8.15 12.01 4.05
N ARG A 84 -7.09 11.49 4.67
CA ARG A 84 -5.81 12.19 4.89
C ARG A 84 -4.93 12.27 3.64
N ASN A 85 -5.34 11.66 2.53
CA ASN A 85 -4.55 11.56 1.29
C ASN A 85 -3.11 11.07 1.54
N LEU A 86 -2.96 10.08 2.43
CA LEU A 86 -1.64 9.52 2.71
C LEU A 86 -1.04 8.90 1.44
N CYS A 87 0.28 9.05 1.30
CA CYS A 87 0.99 8.61 0.11
C CYS A 87 1.22 7.10 0.15
N TYR A 88 0.65 6.39 -0.81
CA TYR A 88 0.85 4.96 -1.02
C TYR A 88 1.32 4.65 -2.44
N SER A 89 1.66 5.65 -3.24
CA SER A 89 2.17 5.44 -4.60
C SER A 89 3.15 6.54 -4.99
N ILE A 90 4.10 6.21 -5.88
CA ILE A 90 5.10 7.16 -6.39
C ILE A 90 4.43 8.40 -6.99
N LYS A 91 3.24 8.24 -7.60
CA LYS A 91 2.48 9.35 -8.19
C LYS A 91 1.92 10.35 -7.18
N GLN A 92 1.84 9.97 -5.90
CA GLN A 92 1.35 10.81 -4.80
C GLN A 92 2.49 11.44 -4.00
N LEU A 93 3.75 11.14 -4.33
CA LEU A 93 4.89 11.78 -3.69
C LEU A 93 4.83 13.30 -3.92
N ALA A 94 5.21 14.06 -2.89
CA ALA A 94 5.32 15.52 -3.00
C ALA A 94 6.46 15.97 -3.94
N ILE A 95 7.30 15.03 -4.39
CA ILE A 95 8.37 15.25 -5.35
C ILE A 95 8.18 14.37 -6.58
N ASN A 96 8.72 14.82 -7.71
CA ASN A 96 8.82 14.04 -8.94
C ASN A 96 10.28 13.86 -9.35
N GLY A 97 10.54 12.99 -10.33
CA GLY A 97 11.89 12.81 -10.86
C GLY A 97 12.54 14.11 -11.33
N LYS A 98 11.76 15.01 -11.93
CA LYS A 98 12.22 16.35 -12.32
C LYS A 98 12.70 17.18 -11.13
N THR A 99 12.05 17.08 -9.97
CA THR A 99 12.46 17.78 -8.74
C THR A 99 13.83 17.31 -8.27
N LEU A 100 14.09 16.01 -8.34
CA LEU A 100 15.41 15.46 -8.00
C LEU A 100 16.48 15.89 -8.99
N ILE A 101 16.17 15.94 -10.29
CA ILE A 101 17.12 16.38 -11.31
C ILE A 101 17.49 17.87 -11.11
N ASP A 102 16.51 18.72 -10.82
CA ASP A 102 16.71 20.15 -10.54
C ASP A 102 17.59 20.39 -9.29
N GLU A 103 17.49 19.49 -8.32
CA GLU A 103 18.31 19.48 -7.10
C GLU A 103 19.74 18.94 -7.30
N GLY A 104 20.07 18.53 -8.52
CA GLY A 104 21.41 18.08 -8.92
C GLY A 104 21.63 16.58 -8.84
N PHE A 105 20.57 15.76 -8.71
CA PHE A 105 20.71 14.30 -8.83
C PHE A 105 20.83 13.88 -10.29
N PRO A 106 21.73 12.94 -10.63
CA PRO A 106 21.93 12.50 -12.00
C PRO A 106 20.67 11.80 -12.54
N GLU A 107 20.21 12.21 -13.72
CA GLU A 107 19.10 11.56 -14.41
C GLU A 107 19.47 10.10 -14.74
N GLY A 108 18.54 9.18 -14.50
CA GLY A 108 18.72 7.76 -14.82
C GLY A 108 17.97 6.84 -13.86
N GLU A 109 18.37 5.57 -13.84
CA GLU A 109 17.75 4.52 -13.01
C GLU A 109 17.76 4.87 -11.50
N GLN A 110 18.73 5.66 -11.06
CA GLN A 110 18.87 6.08 -9.67
C GLN A 110 17.67 6.91 -9.17
N ILE A 111 17.09 7.76 -10.03
CA ILE A 111 15.91 8.58 -9.67
C ILE A 111 14.73 7.68 -9.30
N GLY A 112 14.49 6.61 -10.07
CA GLY A 112 13.43 5.64 -9.79
C GLY A 112 13.68 4.86 -8.49
N LYS A 113 14.94 4.57 -8.17
CA LYS A 113 15.33 3.91 -6.90
C LYS A 113 15.10 4.85 -5.71
N ILE A 114 15.51 6.11 -5.80
CA ILE A 114 15.32 7.13 -4.76
C ILE A 114 13.83 7.33 -4.48
N LEU A 115 13.01 7.50 -5.53
CA LEU A 115 11.57 7.69 -5.37
C LEU A 115 10.89 6.48 -4.69
N ASN A 116 11.30 5.25 -5.05
CA ASN A 116 10.80 4.04 -4.39
C ASN A 116 11.25 3.94 -2.93
N ASP A 117 12.50 4.32 -2.63
CA ASP A 117 13.04 4.31 -1.27
C ASP A 117 12.29 5.32 -0.39
N CYS A 118 12.08 6.55 -0.89
CA CYS A 118 11.28 7.57 -0.21
C CYS A 118 9.86 7.09 0.06
N LEU A 119 9.21 6.49 -0.95
CA LEU A 119 7.88 5.90 -0.79
C LEU A 119 7.86 4.83 0.29
N ASN A 120 8.87 3.96 0.36
CA ASN A 120 8.96 2.94 1.41
C ASN A 120 9.12 3.56 2.81
N GLN A 121 9.89 4.64 2.94
CA GLN A 121 10.04 5.34 4.23
C GLN A 121 8.73 6.00 4.67
N ILE A 122 7.99 6.61 3.73
CA ILE A 122 6.69 7.21 4.01
C ILE A 122 5.68 6.14 4.40
N ILE A 123 5.63 5.03 3.64
CA ILE A 123 4.78 3.88 3.97
C ILE A 123 5.12 3.32 5.35
N SER A 124 6.41 3.32 5.73
CA SER A 124 6.85 2.86 7.05
C SER A 124 6.60 3.86 8.18
N GLY A 125 6.16 5.09 7.87
CA GLY A 125 5.94 6.16 8.85
C GLY A 125 7.22 6.83 9.34
N ASN A 126 8.36 6.60 8.68
CA ASN A 126 9.65 7.21 9.03
C ASN A 126 9.88 8.56 8.34
N LEU A 127 9.08 8.90 7.34
CA LEU A 127 9.24 10.09 6.50
C LEU A 127 7.88 10.69 6.21
N ASP A 128 7.78 12.02 6.26
CA ASP A 128 6.56 12.72 5.89
C ASP A 128 6.52 12.96 4.38
N ASN A 129 5.33 12.87 3.78
CA ASN A 129 5.15 13.15 2.35
C ASN A 129 5.15 14.67 2.07
N THR A 130 6.20 15.38 2.47
CA THR A 130 6.39 16.79 2.17
C THR A 130 7.64 16.98 1.33
N LYS A 131 7.60 17.93 0.39
CA LYS A 131 8.73 18.20 -0.51
C LYS A 131 10.04 18.41 0.26
N ASN A 132 9.99 19.16 1.37
CA ASN A 132 11.18 19.53 2.13
C ASN A 132 11.77 18.34 2.89
N ASP A 133 10.93 17.54 3.54
CA ASP A 133 11.35 16.36 4.31
C ASP A 133 11.98 15.30 3.40
N ILE A 134 11.33 15.03 2.25
CA ILE A 134 11.85 14.09 1.27
C ILE A 134 13.19 14.60 0.70
N LEU A 135 13.31 15.88 0.34
CA LEU A 135 14.58 16.42 -0.17
C LEU A 135 15.69 16.37 0.87
N LEU A 136 15.39 16.67 2.14
CA LEU A 136 16.35 16.56 3.23
C LEU A 136 16.84 15.13 3.39
N TYR A 137 15.93 14.16 3.43
CA TYR A 137 16.25 12.73 3.51
C TYR A 137 17.16 12.28 2.36
N VAL A 138 16.80 12.62 1.12
CA VAL A 138 17.57 12.21 -0.05
C VAL A 138 18.94 12.87 -0.05
N ARG A 139 19.05 14.15 0.33
CA ARG A 139 20.34 14.84 0.47
C ARG A 139 21.24 14.18 1.51
N ILE A 140 20.71 13.78 2.67
CA ILE A 140 21.52 13.15 3.73
C ILE A 140 22.02 11.76 3.32
N LYS A 141 21.20 11.00 2.58
CA LYS A 141 21.49 9.60 2.26
C LYS A 141 22.29 9.40 0.97
N TYR A 142 22.14 10.30 -0.01
CA TYR A 142 22.67 10.13 -1.37
C TYR A 142 23.64 11.23 -1.81
N LYS A 143 23.93 12.22 -0.97
CA LYS A 143 24.87 13.31 -1.25
C LYS A 143 25.89 13.43 -0.12
#